data_AF-A0AAV8Y1S2-F1
#
_entry.id   AF-A0AAV8Y1S2-F1
#
_cell.length_a   1.000
_cell.length_b   1.000
_cell.length_c   1.000
_cell.angle_alpha   90.00
_cell.angle_beta   90.00
_cell.angle_gamma   90.00
#
_symmetry.space_group_name_H-M   'P 1'
#
loop_
_entity.id
_entity.type
_entity.pdbx_description
1 polymer ?
#
loop_
_entity_poly.entity_id
_entity_poly.type
_entity_poly.pdbx_seq_one_letter_code
_entity_poly.pdbx_strand_id
1 'polypeptide(L)'
;MIPFVLQFREMVYLTEMHKITILQMIGYGDRTRMQAEVVRLFQEKYPVQFRERGHVRQLKKNPPNKLSDDQKVDVMLTLEENPHTSSRQTASALNISNSSILSILTENQMHPYKLVPTNELAEDDFDRRILFCEQMM
;
A
#
# COMPACT_ATOMS: atom_id res chain seq x y z
N MET A 1 -1.09 10.83 -44.06
CA MET A 1 -0.18 11.83 -43.46
C MET A 1 -1.04 12.93 -42.87
N ILE A 2 -1.36 12.83 -41.58
CA ILE A 2 -2.10 13.84 -40.78
C ILE A 2 -1.27 13.98 -39.51
N PRO A 3 -0.85 15.19 -39.11
CA PRO A 3 0.19 15.33 -38.11
C PRO A 3 -0.34 14.95 -36.73
N PHE A 4 0.39 14.02 -36.12
CA PHE A 4 0.35 13.64 -34.72
C PHE A 4 0.78 14.84 -33.88
N VAL A 5 -0.15 15.76 -33.61
CA VAL A 5 0.08 16.83 -32.63
C VAL A 5 0.04 16.18 -31.25
N LEU A 6 1.22 15.77 -30.80
CA LEU A 6 1.58 15.64 -29.40
C LEU A 6 1.33 17.00 -28.73
N GLN A 7 0.07 17.26 -28.38
CA GLN A 7 -0.24 18.32 -27.46
C GLN A 7 0.24 17.83 -26.10
N PHE A 8 1.45 18.26 -25.73
CA PHE A 8 1.94 18.29 -24.37
C PHE A 8 0.85 18.93 -23.49
N ARG A 9 -0.05 18.10 -22.97
CA ARG A 9 -1.10 18.49 -22.04
C ARG A 9 -0.42 18.59 -20.68
N GLU A 10 0.09 19.78 -20.36
CA GLU A 10 0.44 20.13 -18.99
C GLU A 10 -0.72 19.70 -18.08
N MET A 11 -0.42 18.96 -17.01
CA MET A 11 -1.40 18.72 -15.95
C MET A 11 -1.68 20.05 -15.26
N VAL A 12 -2.56 20.86 -15.86
CA VAL A 12 -3.04 22.10 -15.26
C VAL A 12 -3.87 21.71 -14.05
N TYR A 13 -3.29 21.91 -12.86
CA TYR A 13 -3.97 21.69 -11.59
C TYR A 13 -5.27 22.50 -11.53
N LEU A 14 -6.35 21.93 -10.98
CA LEU A 14 -7.57 22.69 -10.71
C LEU A 14 -7.26 23.78 -9.69
N THR A 15 -7.40 25.04 -10.11
CA THR A 15 -7.37 26.22 -9.24
C THR A 15 -8.57 26.20 -8.28
N GLU A 16 -8.50 26.94 -7.17
CA GLU A 16 -9.64 27.05 -6.24
C GLU A 16 -10.91 27.58 -6.93
N MET A 17 -10.77 28.45 -7.94
CA MET A 17 -11.88 28.92 -8.77
C MET A 17 -12.54 27.80 -9.57
N HIS A 18 -11.75 26.90 -10.16
CA HIS A 18 -12.27 25.72 -10.84
C HIS A 18 -13.03 24.81 -9.87
N LYS A 19 -12.50 24.64 -8.65
CA LYS A 19 -13.14 23.83 -7.60
C LYS A 19 -14.49 24.40 -7.17
N ILE A 20 -14.57 25.72 -6.95
CA ILE A 20 -15.82 26.42 -6.62
C ILE A 20 -16.84 26.27 -7.75
N THR A 21 -16.40 26.44 -9.00
CA THR A 21 -17.27 26.33 -10.18
C THR A 21 -17.85 24.91 -10.32
N ILE A 22 -17.04 23.89 -10.06
CA ILE A 22 -17.51 22.49 -10.05
C ILE A 22 -18.53 22.27 -8.93
N LEU A 23 -18.29 22.80 -7.73
CA LEU A 23 -19.26 22.73 -6.63
C LEU A 23 -20.57 23.42 -6.98
N GLN A 24 -20.53 24.58 -7.65
CA GLN A 24 -21.71 25.25 -8.19
C GLN A 24 -22.46 24.37 -9.19
N MET A 25 -21.74 23.73 -10.13
CA MET A 25 -22.34 22.86 -11.14
C MET A 25 -22.98 21.59 -10.54
N ILE A 26 -22.45 21.08 -9.43
CA ILE A 26 -23.02 19.96 -8.65
C ILE A 26 -24.26 20.40 -7.84
N GLY A 27 -24.38 21.70 -7.53
CA GLY A 27 -25.43 22.26 -6.68
C GLY A 27 -25.02 22.37 -5.22
N TYR A 28 -23.80 22.85 -4.94
CA TYR A 28 -23.24 23.16 -3.61
C TYR A 28 -23.23 22.02 -2.56
N GLY A 29 -23.62 20.79 -2.93
CA GLY A 29 -23.69 19.66 -2.01
C GLY A 29 -24.93 18.79 -2.21
N ASP A 30 -25.98 19.35 -2.81
CA ASP A 30 -27.27 18.68 -3.03
C ASP A 30 -27.23 17.65 -4.17
N ARG A 31 -26.10 17.59 -4.90
CA ARG A 31 -25.84 16.67 -6.02
C ARG A 31 -26.98 16.62 -7.04
N THR A 32 -27.51 17.79 -7.37
CA THR A 32 -28.62 17.99 -8.31
C THR A 32 -28.31 17.50 -9.73
N ARG A 33 -27.03 17.45 -10.12
CA ARG A 33 -26.56 16.94 -11.41
C ARG A 33 -25.70 15.70 -11.26
N MET A 34 -25.77 14.81 -12.24
CA MET A 34 -24.90 13.64 -12.30
C MET A 34 -23.45 14.06 -12.59
N GLN A 35 -22.50 13.32 -12.02
CA GLN A 35 -21.08 13.62 -12.14
C GLN A 35 -20.60 13.68 -13.60
N ALA A 36 -21.09 12.79 -14.46
CA ALA A 36 -20.76 12.77 -15.89
C ALA A 36 -21.24 14.04 -16.62
N GLU A 37 -22.41 14.56 -16.23
CA GLU A 37 -22.96 15.79 -16.79
C GLU A 37 -22.12 17.01 -16.37
N VAL A 38 -21.73 17.08 -15.09
CA VAL A 38 -20.84 18.13 -14.58
C VAL A 38 -19.49 18.12 -15.26
N VAL A 39 -18.92 16.93 -15.50
CA VAL A 39 -17.65 16.79 -16.24
C VAL A 39 -17.78 17.35 -17.65
N ARG A 40 -18.87 17.02 -18.36
CA ARG A 40 -19.13 17.54 -19.71
C ARG A 40 -19.24 19.07 -19.72
N LEU A 41 -20.07 19.63 -18.83
CA LEU A 41 -20.28 21.08 -18.72
C LEU A 41 -18.99 21.83 -18.34
N PHE A 42 -18.18 21.24 -17.46
CA PHE A 42 -16.93 21.84 -17.02
C PHE A 42 -15.86 21.79 -18.12
N GLN A 43 -15.72 20.67 -18.83
CA GLN A 43 -14.77 20.51 -19.94
C GLN A 43 -15.14 21.34 -21.17
N GLU A 44 -16.43 21.60 -21.39
CA GLU A 44 -16.90 22.55 -22.42
C GLU A 44 -16.47 23.99 -22.10
N LYS A 45 -16.51 24.38 -20.82
CA LYS A 45 -16.19 25.73 -20.38
C LYS A 45 -14.69 25.98 -20.17
N TYR A 46 -13.93 24.97 -19.75
CA TYR A 46 -12.51 25.09 -19.44
C TYR A 46 -11.70 23.97 -20.08
N PRO A 47 -10.54 24.28 -20.70
CA PRO A 47 -9.66 23.29 -21.32
C PRO A 47 -8.83 22.49 -20.28
N VAL A 48 -9.31 22.34 -19.05
CA VAL A 48 -8.64 21.61 -17.96
C VAL A 48 -9.29 20.26 -17.70
N GLN A 49 -8.48 19.25 -17.43
CA GLN A 49 -8.98 17.89 -17.19
C GLN A 49 -9.55 17.76 -15.78
N PHE A 50 -10.88 17.61 -15.69
CA PHE A 50 -11.57 17.13 -14.50
C PHE A 50 -11.91 15.64 -14.67
N ARG A 51 -11.44 14.80 -13.74
CA ARG A 51 -11.62 13.34 -13.80
C ARG A 51 -13.06 12.95 -13.45
N GLU A 52 -13.56 11.91 -14.10
CA GLU A 52 -14.91 11.35 -13.90
C GLU A 52 -15.18 10.85 -12.46
N ARG A 53 -14.14 10.46 -11.71
CA ARG A 53 -14.28 9.96 -10.32
C ARG A 53 -14.72 11.01 -9.30
N GLY A 54 -15.06 12.23 -9.73
CA GLY A 54 -15.91 13.17 -8.99
C GLY A 54 -15.34 13.73 -7.69
N HIS A 55 -14.02 13.70 -7.50
CA HIS A 55 -13.38 14.32 -6.35
C HIS A 55 -12.61 15.56 -6.78
N VAL A 56 -13.06 16.69 -6.26
CA VAL A 56 -12.44 18.02 -6.41
C VAL A 56 -11.15 18.13 -5.59
N ARG A 57 -11.01 17.28 -4.57
CA ARG A 57 -9.80 17.18 -3.74
C ARG A 57 -8.69 16.50 -4.51
N GLN A 58 -7.51 17.11 -4.45
CA GLN A 58 -6.30 16.49 -4.97
C GLN A 58 -5.95 15.28 -4.09
N LEU A 59 -5.63 14.14 -4.72
CA LEU A 59 -5.05 13.02 -4.01
C LEU A 59 -3.67 13.47 -3.50
N LYS A 60 -3.43 13.31 -2.20
CA LYS A 60 -2.07 13.45 -1.66
C LYS A 60 -1.21 12.42 -2.37
N LYS A 61 -0.17 12.86 -3.07
CA LYS A 61 0.86 11.94 -3.54
C LYS A 61 1.62 11.48 -2.31
N ASN A 62 1.52 10.19 -1.99
CA ASN A 62 2.42 9.62 -1.01
C ASN A 62 3.84 9.72 -1.59
N PRO A 63 4.86 10.03 -0.77
CA PRO A 63 6.23 9.98 -1.24
C PRO A 63 6.53 8.60 -1.81
N PRO A 64 7.33 8.50 -2.89
CA PRO A 64 7.70 7.22 -3.45
C PRO A 64 8.37 6.37 -2.37
N ASN A 65 8.05 5.08 -2.35
CA ASN A 65 8.68 4.14 -1.45
C ASN A 65 10.18 4.13 -1.76
N LYS A 66 11.04 4.32 -0.76
CA LYS A 66 12.49 4.55 -1.00
C LYS A 66 13.23 3.27 -1.45
N LEU A 67 12.67 2.10 -1.13
CA LEU A 67 13.29 0.80 -1.41
C LEU A 67 12.83 0.25 -2.76
N SER A 68 13.78 -0.34 -3.49
CA SER A 68 13.51 -1.13 -4.70
C SER A 68 12.72 -2.39 -4.34
N ASP A 69 11.94 -2.91 -5.27
CA ASP A 69 11.21 -4.18 -5.08
C ASP A 69 12.19 -5.35 -4.86
N ASP A 70 13.33 -5.35 -5.56
CA ASP A 70 14.38 -6.38 -5.36
C ASP A 70 14.89 -6.41 -3.92
N GLN A 71 15.12 -5.23 -3.32
CA GLN A 71 15.57 -5.13 -1.94
C GLN A 71 14.53 -5.66 -0.95
N LYS A 72 13.24 -5.53 -1.27
CA LYS A 72 12.18 -6.11 -0.44
C LYS A 72 12.19 -7.63 -0.52
N VAL A 73 12.40 -8.17 -1.73
CA VAL A 73 12.52 -9.62 -1.94
C VAL A 73 13.71 -10.18 -1.16
N ASP A 74 14.86 -9.51 -1.19
CA ASP A 74 16.04 -9.93 -0.41
C ASP A 74 15.76 -9.95 1.11
N VAL A 75 15.05 -8.95 1.63
CA VAL A 75 14.64 -8.93 3.05
C VAL A 75 13.73 -10.10 3.38
N MET A 76 12.78 -10.44 2.50
CA MET A 76 11.86 -11.57 2.73
C MET A 76 12.60 -12.90 2.69
N LEU A 77 13.44 -13.13 1.67
CA LEU A 77 14.19 -14.36 1.49
C LEU A 77 15.12 -14.63 2.68
N THR A 78 15.88 -13.61 3.12
CA THR A 78 16.81 -13.76 4.26
C THR A 78 16.10 -14.16 5.56
N LEU A 79 14.86 -13.72 5.76
CA LEU A 79 14.06 -14.07 6.94
C LEU A 79 13.38 -15.43 6.79
N GLU A 80 13.02 -15.83 5.58
CA GLU A 80 12.48 -17.16 5.30
C GLU A 80 13.55 -18.25 5.48
N GLU A 81 14.78 -17.99 5.01
CA GLU A 81 15.93 -18.89 5.19
C GLU A 81 16.35 -19.00 6.66
N ASN A 82 16.27 -17.91 7.42
CA ASN A 82 16.61 -17.90 8.84
C ASN A 82 15.64 -17.06 9.68
N PRO A 83 14.50 -17.66 10.10
CA PRO A 83 13.46 -16.98 10.89
C PRO A 83 13.90 -16.54 12.28
N HIS A 84 15.05 -17.02 12.76
CA HIS A 84 15.59 -16.69 14.08
C HIS A 84 16.43 -15.42 14.09
N THR A 85 16.70 -14.84 12.92
CA THR A 85 17.44 -13.58 12.82
C THR A 85 16.60 -12.41 13.29
N SER A 86 17.21 -11.51 14.05
CA SER A 86 16.51 -10.30 14.51
C SER A 86 16.42 -9.27 13.38
N SER A 87 15.35 -8.46 13.36
CA SER A 87 15.21 -7.38 12.37
C SER A 87 16.40 -6.40 12.34
N ARG A 88 17.10 -6.24 13.48
CA ARG A 88 18.32 -5.43 13.58
C ARG A 88 19.52 -6.08 12.89
N GLN A 89 19.66 -7.39 13.00
CA GLN A 89 20.72 -8.13 12.29
C GLN A 89 20.46 -8.09 10.78
N THR A 90 19.23 -8.33 10.35
CA THR A 90 18.83 -8.23 8.93
C THR A 90 19.06 -6.81 8.38
N ALA A 91 18.74 -5.79 9.17
CA ALA A 91 19.01 -4.38 8.84
C ALA A 91 20.50 -4.12 8.61
N SER A 92 21.35 -4.64 9.49
CA SER A 92 22.80 -4.51 9.36
C SER A 92 23.36 -5.30 8.17
N ALA A 93 22.80 -6.48 7.87
CA ALA A 93 23.25 -7.33 6.78
C ALA A 93 22.92 -6.73 5.41
N LEU A 94 21.71 -6.19 5.25
CA LEU A 94 21.21 -5.66 3.98
C LEU A 94 21.42 -4.14 3.82
N ASN A 95 22.01 -3.47 4.81
CA ASN A 95 22.19 -2.01 4.86
C ASN A 95 20.87 -1.23 4.68
N ILE A 96 19.79 -1.73 5.28
CA ILE A 96 18.46 -1.11 5.26
C ILE A 96 18.11 -0.61 6.67
N SER A 97 17.37 0.49 6.78
CA SER A 97 16.91 0.94 8.10
C SER A 97 15.97 -0.08 8.74
N ASN A 98 16.13 -0.33 10.04
CA ASN A 98 15.26 -1.26 10.77
C ASN A 98 13.76 -0.88 10.64
N SER A 99 13.43 0.42 10.62
CA SER A 99 12.07 0.90 10.37
C SER A 99 11.49 0.42 9.04
N SER A 100 12.29 0.38 7.98
CA SER A 100 11.84 -0.06 6.66
C SER A 100 11.65 -1.57 6.64
N ILE A 101 12.52 -2.33 7.31
CA ILE A 101 12.32 -3.78 7.50
C ILE A 101 11.00 -4.04 8.20
N LEU A 102 10.73 -3.40 9.34
CA LEU A 102 9.46 -3.57 10.06
C LEU A 102 8.23 -3.21 9.20
N SER A 103 8.33 -2.19 8.34
CA SER A 103 7.29 -1.87 7.35
C SER A 103 7.08 -3.01 6.36
N ILE A 104 8.17 -3.56 5.80
CA ILE A 104 8.12 -4.70 4.86
C ILE A 104 7.49 -5.93 5.54
N LEU A 105 7.85 -6.22 6.79
CA LEU A 105 7.25 -7.33 7.56
C LEU A 105 5.74 -7.13 7.71
N THR A 106 5.32 -5.92 8.07
CA THR A 106 3.90 -5.60 8.26
C THR A 106 3.12 -5.66 6.94
N GLU A 107 3.71 -5.14 5.85
CA GLU A 107 3.13 -5.17 4.50
C GLU A 107 2.92 -6.62 4.00
N ASN A 108 3.83 -7.53 4.35
CA ASN A 108 3.81 -8.93 3.91
C ASN A 108 3.23 -9.89 4.96
N GLN A 109 2.58 -9.38 6.02
CA GLN A 109 1.96 -10.20 7.08
C GLN A 109 2.94 -11.16 7.77
N MET A 110 4.22 -10.81 7.80
CA MET A 110 5.23 -11.58 8.53
C MET A 110 5.32 -11.06 9.96
N HIS A 111 4.95 -11.91 10.91
CA HIS A 111 4.94 -11.56 12.33
C HIS A 111 6.19 -12.12 13.02
N PRO A 112 7.02 -11.25 13.66
CA PRO A 112 8.11 -11.73 14.48
C PRO A 112 7.56 -12.60 15.62
N TYR A 113 7.96 -13.87 15.68
CA TYR A 113 7.59 -14.73 16.79
C TYR A 113 8.47 -14.46 18.01
N LYS A 114 7.84 -14.46 19.19
CA LYS A 114 8.57 -14.45 20.45
C LYS A 114 9.02 -15.88 20.77
N LEU A 115 10.30 -16.06 21.09
CA LEU A 115 10.81 -17.34 21.57
C LEU A 115 10.07 -17.73 22.86
N VAL A 116 9.39 -18.87 22.83
CA VAL A 116 8.74 -19.46 23.99
C VAL A 116 9.66 -20.58 24.49
N PRO A 117 10.28 -20.44 25.67
CA PRO A 117 11.04 -21.54 26.25
C PRO A 117 10.06 -22.67 26.60
N THR A 118 10.26 -23.82 25.99
CA THR A 118 9.52 -25.05 26.30
C THR A 118 10.44 -26.04 26.98
N ASN A 119 9.87 -26.95 27.78
CA ASN A 119 10.65 -28.05 28.35
C ASN A 119 11.24 -28.89 27.23
N GLU A 120 12.50 -29.31 27.41
CA GLU A 120 13.15 -30.27 26.54
C GLU A 120 12.36 -31.59 26.57
N LEU A 121 12.23 -32.21 25.40
CA LEU A 121 11.55 -33.49 25.22
C LEU A 121 12.61 -34.60 25.20
N ALA A 122 12.43 -35.61 26.05
CA ALA A 122 13.19 -36.85 25.92
C ALA A 122 12.68 -37.67 24.72
N GLU A 123 13.50 -38.60 24.22
CA GLU A 123 13.17 -39.44 23.04
C GLU A 123 11.84 -40.18 23.21
N ASP A 124 11.58 -40.74 24.39
CA ASP A 124 10.34 -41.45 24.74
C ASP A 124 9.11 -40.54 24.98
N ASP A 125 9.29 -39.22 25.16
CA ASP A 125 8.20 -38.34 25.58
C ASP A 125 7.16 -38.13 24.47
N PHE A 126 7.56 -38.26 23.20
CA PHE A 126 6.63 -38.14 22.08
C PHE A 126 5.55 -39.22 22.10
N ASP A 127 5.97 -40.49 22.19
CA ASP A 127 5.05 -41.63 22.19
C ASP A 127 4.12 -41.59 23.41
N ARG A 128 4.66 -41.25 24.59
CA ARG A 128 3.88 -41.13 25.82
C ARG A 128 2.83 -40.03 25.73
N ARG A 129 3.16 -38.88 25.11
CA ARG A 129 2.22 -37.76 24.93
C ARG A 129 1.12 -38.09 23.93
N ILE A 130 1.45 -38.75 22.82
CA ILE A 130 0.45 -39.19 21.83
C ILE A 130 -0.51 -40.19 22.49
N LEU A 131 0.01 -41.22 23.16
CA LEU A 131 -0.79 -42.22 23.86
C LEU A 131 -1.72 -41.59 24.90
N PHE A 132 -1.21 -40.64 25.69
CA PHE A 132 -2.01 -39.89 26.66
C PHE A 132 -3.16 -39.14 25.98
N CYS A 133 -2.88 -38.42 24.89
CA CYS A 133 -3.89 -37.68 24.14
C CYS A 133 -4.96 -38.62 23.54
N GLU A 134 -4.58 -39.77 23.01
CA GLU A 134 -5.50 -40.76 22.42
C GLU A 134 -6.34 -41.50 23.47
N GLN A 135 -5.84 -41.66 24.70
CA GLN A 135 -6.58 -42.31 25.78
C GLN A 135 -7.54 -41.37 26.50
N MET A 136 -7.29 -40.05 26.45
CA MET A 136 -8.07 -39.04 27.17
C MET A 136 -9.03 -38.22 26.30
N MET A 137 -8.83 -38.16 24.98
CA MET A 137 -9.82 -37.62 24.02
C MET A 137 -10.69 -38.74 23.46
#